data_AF-A0A2L1TJJ8-F1
#
_entry.id   AF-A0A2L1TJJ8-F1
#
_cell.length_a   1.000
_cell.length_b   1.000
_cell.length_c   1.000
_cell.angle_alpha   90.00
_cell.angle_beta   90.00
_cell.angle_gamma   90.00
#
_symmetry.space_group_name_H-M   'P 1'
#
loop_
_entity.id
_entity.type
_entity.pdbx_description
1 polymer ?
#
loop_
_entity_poly.entity_id
_entity_poly.type
_entity_poly.pdbx_seq_one_letter_code
_entity_poly.pdbx_strand_id
1 'polypeptide(L)'
;MHEVPSGKKKATWKELVVKPLMEHLPSLYPVEEWDPLMDIRISRLAMEQLTGGEPEQEPYGLACKAGLYLFNENLDKSHEISQHITNDTGSYWHGIMHRMEGDYSDAKYWFHDVAHHPIHTDLIGQVKDYLTGQEEYQGLKHETLKAKLDVLVHSPEWNASVFTDVVELQVTLVQHPIADIWLRHIQRMEMRLLWQYAYMQSGGGQ
;
A
#
# COMPACT_ATOMS: atom_id res chain seq x y z
N MET A 1 51.08 -1.52 17.78
CA MET A 1 50.14 -1.43 16.64
C MET A 1 48.76 -1.31 17.22
N HIS A 2 48.16 -0.12 17.19
CA HIS A 2 46.78 0.08 17.61
C HIS A 2 45.90 -0.07 16.37
N GLU A 3 45.10 -1.15 16.33
CA GLU A 3 44.00 -1.27 15.38
C GLU A 3 42.94 -0.22 15.74
N VAL A 4 42.67 0.68 14.79
CA VAL A 4 41.56 1.62 14.86
C VAL A 4 40.28 0.82 14.58
N PRO A 5 39.23 0.88 15.42
CA PRO A 5 37.99 0.16 15.17
C PRO A 5 37.34 0.68 13.88
N SER A 6 37.05 -0.24 12.96
CA SER A 6 36.27 -0.02 11.75
C SER A 6 34.99 0.77 12.07
N GLY A 7 34.87 1.97 11.51
CA GLY A 7 33.72 2.84 11.70
C GLY A 7 32.43 2.18 11.19
N LYS A 8 31.39 2.12 12.02
CA LYS A 8 30.07 1.60 11.62
C LYS A 8 29.58 2.33 10.36
N LYS A 9 29.30 1.58 9.30
CA LYS A 9 28.68 2.11 8.07
C LYS A 9 27.38 2.83 8.44
N LYS A 10 27.21 4.09 7.99
CA LYS A 10 25.96 4.83 8.21
C LYS A 10 24.81 4.12 7.49
N ALA A 11 23.69 3.92 8.19
CA ALA A 11 22.50 3.33 7.62
C ALA A 11 21.96 4.22 6.49
N THR A 12 21.50 3.57 5.42
CA THR A 12 20.93 4.20 4.23
C THR A 12 19.48 4.64 4.48
N TRP A 13 18.96 5.56 3.66
CA TRP A 13 17.55 5.96 3.75
C TRP A 13 16.59 4.78 3.51
N LYS A 14 16.98 3.81 2.66
CA LYS A 14 16.21 2.57 2.46
C LYS A 14 16.11 1.76 3.76
N GLU A 15 17.19 1.64 4.52
CA GLU A 15 17.20 0.95 5.81
C GLU A 15 16.45 1.71 6.91
N LEU A 16 16.47 3.06 6.86
CA LEU A 16 15.90 3.91 7.90
C LEU A 16 14.42 4.30 7.68
N VAL A 17 13.93 4.23 6.45
CA VAL A 17 12.58 4.66 6.05
C VAL A 17 11.83 3.51 5.38
N VAL A 18 12.32 3.03 4.24
CA VAL A 18 11.59 2.04 3.42
C VAL A 18 11.42 0.73 4.16
N LYS A 19 12.50 0.16 4.72
CA LYS A 19 12.43 -1.15 5.38
C LYS A 19 11.40 -1.20 6.53
N PRO A 20 11.41 -0.29 7.52
CA PRO A 20 10.40 -0.28 8.58
C PRO A 20 8.97 -0.14 8.03
N LEU A 21 8.75 0.76 7.07
CA LEU A 21 7.43 0.98 6.46
C LEU A 21 6.93 -0.24 5.67
N MET A 22 7.83 -0.96 4.99
CA MET A 22 7.51 -2.17 4.25
C MET A 22 7.17 -3.35 5.18
N GLU A 23 7.68 -3.35 6.41
CA GLU A 23 7.39 -4.33 7.46
C GLU A 23 6.11 -3.99 8.23
N HIS A 24 5.75 -2.70 8.31
CA HIS A 24 4.53 -2.21 8.95
C HIS A 24 3.27 -2.83 8.32
N LEU A 25 2.30 -3.16 9.16
CA LEU A 25 1.00 -3.69 8.76
C LEU A 25 -0.07 -2.61 8.99
N PRO A 26 -0.32 -1.73 8.01
CA PRO A 26 -1.25 -0.62 8.20
C PRO A 26 -2.66 -1.11 8.50
N SER A 27 -3.37 -0.31 9.27
CA SER A 27 -4.77 -0.43 9.63
C SER A 27 -5.65 -0.23 8.41
N LEU A 28 -6.82 -0.86 8.40
CA LEU A 28 -7.81 -0.64 7.32
C LEU A 28 -8.42 0.76 7.38
N TYR A 29 -8.43 1.36 8.58
CA TYR A 29 -9.01 2.66 8.88
C TYR A 29 -8.18 3.36 9.96
N PRO A 30 -7.02 3.95 9.62
CA PRO A 30 -6.21 4.66 10.59
C PRO A 30 -6.87 5.98 11.01
N VAL A 31 -6.62 6.39 12.25
CA VAL A 31 -7.12 7.66 12.82
C VAL A 31 -6.03 8.73 12.93
N GLU A 32 -4.77 8.32 12.91
CA GLU A 32 -3.58 9.18 12.98
C GLU A 32 -2.41 8.47 12.30
N GLU A 33 -1.30 9.18 12.07
CA GLU A 33 -0.09 8.57 11.56
C GLU A 33 0.51 7.54 12.54
N TRP A 34 1.10 6.48 11.98
CA TRP A 34 1.72 5.40 12.73
C TRP A 34 2.96 5.86 13.54
N ASP A 35 3.83 6.67 12.91
CA ASP A 35 5.01 7.22 13.55
C ASP A 35 5.26 8.68 13.09
N PRO A 36 5.07 9.69 13.97
CA PRO A 36 5.35 11.09 13.65
C PRO A 36 6.82 11.37 13.27
N LEU A 37 7.77 10.58 13.79
CA LEU A 37 9.18 10.72 13.41
C LEU A 37 9.44 10.15 12.02
N MET A 38 8.73 9.09 11.62
CA MET A 38 8.81 8.55 10.26
C MET A 38 8.32 9.59 9.26
N ASP A 39 7.28 10.32 9.59
CA ASP A 39 6.75 11.44 8.83
C ASP A 39 7.82 12.51 8.52
N ILE A 40 8.62 12.89 9.52
CA ILE A 40 9.76 13.81 9.37
C ILE A 40 10.84 13.20 8.47
N ARG A 41 11.05 11.88 8.53
CA ARG A 41 12.04 11.21 7.67
C ARG A 41 11.58 11.16 6.22
N ILE A 42 10.31 10.84 5.97
CA ILE A 42 9.71 10.84 4.63
C ILE A 42 9.78 12.24 4.04
N SER A 43 9.44 13.29 4.81
CA SER A 43 9.46 14.67 4.31
C SER A 43 10.85 15.09 3.81
N ARG A 44 11.91 14.63 4.48
CA ARG A 44 13.32 14.89 4.16
C ARG A 44 13.87 14.07 2.99
N LEU A 45 13.14 13.10 2.46
CA LEU A 45 13.55 12.41 1.24
C LEU A 45 13.51 13.39 0.06
N ALA A 46 14.68 13.60 -0.53
CA ALA A 46 14.85 14.39 -1.74
C ALA A 46 14.34 13.61 -2.96
N MET A 47 13.81 14.29 -3.97
CA MET A 47 13.28 13.64 -5.17
C MET A 47 14.36 12.86 -5.89
N GLU A 48 15.59 13.35 -5.91
CA GLU A 48 16.75 12.67 -6.52
C GLU A 48 17.01 11.30 -5.90
N GLN A 49 16.68 11.11 -4.61
CA GLN A 49 16.80 9.79 -3.96
C GLN A 49 15.73 8.80 -4.43
N LEU A 50 14.56 9.31 -4.86
CA LEU A 50 13.44 8.51 -5.33
C LEU A 50 13.50 8.31 -6.85
N THR A 51 14.01 9.28 -7.62
CA THR A 51 14.04 9.26 -9.08
C THR A 51 15.40 8.82 -9.67
N GLY A 52 16.38 8.49 -8.83
CA GLY A 52 17.74 8.23 -9.29
C GLY A 52 18.42 9.43 -9.96
N GLY A 53 17.85 10.63 -9.83
CA GLY A 53 18.33 11.85 -10.49
C GLY A 53 17.68 12.15 -11.85
N GLU A 54 16.67 11.37 -12.27
CA GLU A 54 15.96 11.55 -13.54
C GLU A 54 14.68 12.41 -13.35
N PRO A 55 14.65 13.69 -13.77
CA PRO A 55 13.51 14.58 -13.51
C PRO A 55 12.23 14.15 -14.23
N GLU A 56 12.34 13.51 -15.38
CA GLU A 56 11.19 13.00 -16.15
C GLU A 56 10.40 11.93 -15.39
N GLN A 57 11.03 11.29 -14.40
CA GLN A 57 10.42 10.26 -13.57
C GLN A 57 9.85 10.80 -12.24
N GLU A 58 9.78 12.12 -12.09
CA GLU A 58 9.23 12.78 -10.91
C GLU A 58 7.82 12.29 -10.53
N PRO A 59 6.86 12.06 -11.45
CA PRO A 59 5.54 11.51 -11.08
C PRO A 59 5.61 10.19 -10.33
N TYR A 60 6.55 9.30 -10.69
CA TYR A 60 6.74 8.03 -9.99
C TYR A 60 7.52 8.19 -8.68
N GLY A 61 8.45 9.15 -8.60
CA GLY A 61 9.07 9.55 -7.33
C GLY A 61 8.05 10.10 -6.33
N LEU A 62 7.12 10.94 -6.80
CA LEU A 62 5.97 11.42 -6.00
C LEU A 62 5.06 10.27 -5.59
N ALA A 63 4.75 9.33 -6.50
CA ALA A 63 3.97 8.14 -6.16
C ALA A 63 4.64 7.29 -5.08
N CYS A 64 5.98 7.12 -5.13
CA CYS A 64 6.73 6.48 -4.04
C CYS A 64 6.56 7.23 -2.72
N LYS A 65 6.64 8.57 -2.74
CA LYS A 65 6.52 9.39 -1.52
C LYS A 65 5.11 9.34 -0.93
N ALA A 66 4.07 9.41 -1.76
CA ALA A 66 2.67 9.22 -1.34
C ALA A 66 2.48 7.85 -0.67
N GLY A 67 2.94 6.77 -1.32
CA GLY A 67 2.87 5.42 -0.77
C GLY A 67 3.59 5.27 0.58
N LEU A 68 4.75 5.91 0.77
CA LEU A 68 5.45 5.90 2.07
C LEU A 68 4.63 6.59 3.17
N TYR A 69 3.94 7.69 2.86
CA TYR A 69 3.04 8.33 3.82
C TYR A 69 1.84 7.43 4.16
N LEU A 70 1.24 6.72 3.19
CA LEU A 70 0.17 5.75 3.48
C LEU A 70 0.65 4.55 4.28
N PHE A 71 1.86 4.03 4.03
CA PHE A 71 2.45 3.02 4.91
C PHE A 71 2.64 3.56 6.33
N ASN A 72 2.86 4.86 6.49
CA ASN A 72 2.89 5.54 7.78
C ASN A 72 1.50 5.98 8.27
N GLU A 73 0.43 5.56 7.60
CA GLU A 73 -0.96 5.92 7.93
C GLU A 73 -1.26 7.44 7.90
N ASN A 74 -0.37 8.26 7.31
CA ASN A 74 -0.64 9.68 7.12
C ASN A 74 -1.44 9.89 5.83
N LEU A 75 -2.76 9.93 5.98
CA LEU A 75 -3.71 10.09 4.87
C LEU A 75 -3.57 11.47 4.21
N ASP A 76 -3.54 12.55 5.00
CA ASP A 76 -3.49 13.93 4.51
C ASP A 76 -2.30 14.17 3.58
N LYS A 77 -1.09 13.78 3.99
CA LYS A 77 0.12 13.97 3.18
C LYS A 77 0.18 13.07 1.96
N SER A 78 -0.39 11.87 2.05
CA SER A 78 -0.54 11.05 0.85
C SER A 78 -1.50 11.71 -0.13
N HIS A 79 -2.66 12.16 0.36
CA HIS A 79 -3.70 12.78 -0.45
C HIS A 79 -3.18 14.05 -1.15
N GLU A 80 -2.47 14.91 -0.44
CA GLU A 80 -1.83 16.12 -1.01
C GLU A 80 -0.94 15.79 -2.22
N ILE A 81 -0.25 14.64 -2.19
CA ILE A 81 0.64 14.23 -3.27
C ILE A 81 -0.13 13.48 -4.37
N SER A 82 -0.90 12.45 -4.01
CA SER A 82 -1.52 11.53 -4.98
C SER A 82 -2.53 12.22 -5.89
N GLN A 83 -3.26 13.23 -5.38
CA GLN A 83 -4.27 13.97 -6.15
C GLN A 83 -3.69 14.73 -7.36
N HIS A 84 -2.38 14.99 -7.35
CA HIS A 84 -1.70 15.73 -8.43
C HIS A 84 -0.98 14.82 -9.44
N ILE A 85 -0.99 13.50 -9.23
CA ILE A 85 -0.34 12.54 -10.13
C ILE A 85 -1.36 12.06 -11.16
N THR A 86 -1.27 12.55 -12.39
CA THR A 86 -2.28 12.34 -13.44
C THR A 86 -2.08 11.05 -14.26
N ASN A 87 -1.71 9.94 -13.61
CA ASN A 87 -1.56 8.63 -14.24
C ASN A 87 -2.18 7.53 -13.38
N ASP A 88 -2.28 6.31 -13.94
CA ASP A 88 -2.93 5.18 -13.27
C ASP A 88 -2.32 4.87 -11.90
N THR A 89 -1.00 5.01 -11.72
CA THR A 89 -0.34 4.79 -10.42
C THR A 89 -0.76 5.84 -9.39
N GLY A 90 -0.91 7.10 -9.80
CA GLY A 90 -1.43 8.20 -8.98
C GLY A 90 -2.86 7.95 -8.53
N SER A 91 -3.75 7.67 -9.48
CA SER A 91 -5.15 7.32 -9.22
C SER A 91 -5.28 6.10 -8.32
N TYR A 92 -4.40 5.10 -8.46
CA TYR A 92 -4.40 3.93 -7.57
C TYR A 92 -4.07 4.32 -6.13
N TRP A 93 -3.00 5.08 -5.89
CA TRP A 93 -2.67 5.55 -4.55
C TRP A 93 -3.79 6.38 -3.95
N HIS A 94 -4.44 7.20 -4.77
CA HIS A 94 -5.58 8.01 -4.35
C HIS A 94 -6.77 7.13 -3.91
N GLY A 95 -7.10 6.10 -4.68
CA GLY A 95 -8.14 5.14 -4.32
C GLY A 95 -7.83 4.36 -3.03
N ILE A 96 -6.58 3.96 -2.80
CA ILE A 96 -6.16 3.30 -1.55
C ILE A 96 -6.29 4.28 -0.37
N MET A 97 -5.88 5.54 -0.55
CA MET A 97 -6.02 6.59 0.46
C MET A 97 -7.48 6.75 0.88
N HIS A 98 -8.41 6.96 -0.08
CA HIS A 98 -9.84 7.10 0.22
C HIS A 98 -10.43 5.83 0.86
N ARG A 99 -9.97 4.63 0.47
CA ARG A 99 -10.39 3.38 1.12
C ARG A 99 -9.98 3.38 2.59
N MET A 100 -8.76 3.85 2.90
CA MET A 100 -8.25 3.93 4.26
C MET A 100 -8.92 5.05 5.08
N GLU A 101 -9.33 6.15 4.46
CA GLU A 101 -10.06 7.23 5.16
C GLU A 101 -11.55 6.93 5.38
N GLY A 102 -12.07 5.88 4.73
CA GLY A 102 -13.46 5.45 4.81
C GLY A 102 -14.41 6.07 3.79
N ASP A 103 -13.93 6.86 2.83
CA ASP A 103 -14.73 7.26 1.66
C ASP A 103 -14.66 6.16 0.59
N TYR A 104 -15.42 5.08 0.84
CA TYR A 104 -15.44 3.92 -0.03
C TYR A 104 -16.05 4.21 -1.41
N SER A 105 -16.89 5.24 -1.53
CA SER A 105 -17.44 5.68 -2.82
C SER A 105 -16.37 6.33 -3.68
N ASP A 106 -15.62 7.27 -3.11
CA ASP A 106 -14.58 7.98 -3.85
C ASP A 106 -13.41 7.03 -4.17
N ALA A 107 -13.07 6.14 -3.25
CA ALA A 107 -12.12 5.06 -3.52
C ALA A 107 -12.47 4.27 -4.79
N LYS A 108 -13.73 3.85 -4.94
CA LYS A 108 -14.20 3.09 -6.12
C LYS A 108 -14.20 3.95 -7.39
N TYR A 109 -14.44 5.25 -7.28
CA TYR A 109 -14.32 6.19 -8.40
C TYR A 109 -12.87 6.23 -8.91
N TRP A 110 -11.89 6.41 -8.02
CA TRP A 110 -10.48 6.41 -8.41
C TRP A 110 -9.99 5.06 -8.95
N PHE A 111 -10.47 3.93 -8.40
CA PHE A 111 -10.13 2.61 -8.94
C PHE A 111 -10.75 2.34 -10.32
N HIS A 112 -11.85 2.99 -10.67
CA HIS A 112 -12.43 2.90 -12.01
C HIS A 112 -11.49 3.50 -13.07
N ASP A 113 -10.85 4.62 -12.76
CA ASP A 113 -9.93 5.32 -13.67
C ASP A 113 -8.64 4.54 -13.95
N VAL A 114 -8.22 3.66 -13.03
CA VAL A 114 -6.98 2.86 -13.16
C VAL A 114 -7.07 1.76 -14.23
N ALA A 115 -8.28 1.36 -14.64
CA ALA A 115 -8.59 0.28 -15.59
C ALA A 115 -7.80 -1.03 -15.36
N HIS A 116 -6.52 -1.11 -15.77
CA HIS A 116 -5.63 -2.26 -15.59
C HIS A 116 -4.22 -1.82 -15.19
N HIS A 117 -3.93 -1.76 -13.90
CA HIS A 117 -2.56 -1.50 -13.43
C HIS A 117 -1.69 -2.77 -13.51
N PRO A 118 -0.39 -2.67 -13.88
CA PRO A 118 0.49 -3.84 -14.04
C PRO A 118 0.62 -4.74 -12.80
N ILE A 119 0.40 -4.20 -11.60
CA ILE A 119 0.49 -5.00 -10.36
C ILE A 119 -0.64 -6.02 -10.20
N HIS A 120 -1.76 -5.85 -10.92
CA HIS A 120 -2.94 -6.70 -10.77
C HIS A 120 -2.63 -8.18 -11.03
N THR A 121 -1.77 -8.46 -12.00
CA THR A 121 -1.37 -9.82 -12.38
C THR A 121 -0.64 -10.55 -11.26
N ASP A 122 0.28 -9.89 -10.57
CA ASP A 122 1.03 -10.49 -9.47
C ASP A 122 0.22 -10.52 -8.17
N LEU A 123 -0.56 -9.46 -7.93
CA LEU A 123 -1.35 -9.28 -6.72
C LEU A 123 -2.43 -10.36 -6.58
N ILE A 124 -3.14 -10.67 -7.65
CA ILE A 124 -4.23 -11.66 -7.62
C ILE A 124 -3.72 -13.05 -7.22
N GLY A 125 -2.53 -13.46 -7.67
CA GLY A 125 -1.90 -14.72 -7.25
C GLY A 125 -1.53 -14.71 -5.77
N GLN A 126 -0.86 -13.64 -5.31
CA GLN A 126 -0.45 -13.51 -3.91
C GLN A 126 -1.63 -13.51 -2.93
N VAL A 127 -2.73 -12.85 -3.27
CA VAL A 127 -3.93 -12.81 -2.41
C VAL A 127 -4.60 -14.18 -2.35
N LYS A 128 -4.69 -14.90 -3.48
CA LYS A 128 -5.25 -16.26 -3.52
C LYS A 128 -4.44 -17.21 -2.64
N ASP A 129 -3.13 -17.24 -2.82
CA ASP A 129 -2.23 -18.11 -2.04
C ASP A 129 -2.31 -17.76 -0.55
N TYR A 130 -2.31 -16.48 -0.21
CA TYR A 130 -2.39 -16.03 1.17
C TYR A 130 -3.71 -16.43 1.86
N LEU A 131 -4.87 -16.14 1.24
CA LEU A 131 -6.18 -16.43 1.84
C LEU A 131 -6.48 -17.92 1.92
N THR A 132 -6.17 -18.68 0.87
CA THR A 132 -6.40 -20.13 0.86
C THR A 132 -5.48 -20.89 1.81
N GLY A 133 -4.33 -20.30 2.16
CA GLY A 133 -3.44 -20.79 3.20
C GLY A 133 -3.90 -20.51 4.64
N GLN A 134 -4.96 -19.74 4.87
CA GLN A 134 -5.48 -19.48 6.21
C GLN A 134 -6.38 -20.63 6.68
N GLU A 135 -6.09 -21.20 7.85
CA GLU A 135 -6.82 -22.37 8.38
C GLU A 135 -8.33 -22.10 8.54
N GLU A 136 -8.71 -20.89 8.99
CA GLU A 136 -10.12 -20.56 9.23
C GLU A 136 -10.86 -20.06 7.98
N TYR A 137 -10.18 -19.86 6.84
CA TYR A 137 -10.82 -19.28 5.66
C TYR A 137 -12.00 -20.12 5.16
N GLN A 138 -11.82 -21.43 5.06
CA GLN A 138 -12.87 -22.34 4.60
C GLN A 138 -14.04 -22.44 5.59
N GLY A 139 -13.76 -22.28 6.88
CA GLY A 139 -14.74 -22.38 7.96
C GLY A 139 -15.38 -21.05 8.37
N LEU A 140 -15.13 -19.96 7.64
CA LEU A 140 -15.61 -18.62 8.01
C LEU A 140 -17.15 -18.59 8.01
N LYS A 141 -17.73 -18.42 9.20
CA LYS A 141 -19.19 -18.49 9.42
C LYS A 141 -19.96 -17.28 8.90
N HIS A 142 -19.30 -16.13 8.73
CA HIS A 142 -19.97 -14.92 8.28
C HIS A 142 -20.19 -14.98 6.75
N GLU A 143 -21.35 -15.50 6.34
CA GLU A 143 -21.67 -15.81 4.93
C GLU A 143 -21.42 -14.66 3.96
N THR A 144 -21.85 -13.44 4.29
CA THR A 144 -21.66 -12.27 3.39
C THR A 144 -20.19 -11.90 3.20
N LEU A 145 -19.40 -11.95 4.27
CA LEU A 145 -17.97 -11.67 4.24
C LEU A 145 -17.24 -12.76 3.46
N LYS A 146 -17.59 -14.03 3.72
CA LYS A 146 -17.04 -15.17 2.98
C LYS A 146 -17.37 -15.09 1.49
N ALA A 147 -18.60 -14.76 1.12
CA ALA A 147 -19.01 -14.61 -0.27
C ALA A 147 -18.22 -13.50 -0.99
N LYS A 148 -18.00 -12.34 -0.34
CA LYS A 148 -17.18 -11.27 -0.92
C LYS A 148 -15.70 -11.66 -1.06
N LEU A 149 -15.13 -12.30 -0.05
CA LEU A 149 -13.77 -12.84 -0.13
C LEU A 149 -13.64 -13.91 -1.23
N ASP A 150 -14.65 -14.75 -1.41
CA ASP A 150 -14.68 -15.73 -2.49
C ASP A 150 -14.72 -15.06 -3.87
N VAL A 151 -15.49 -13.98 -4.04
CA VAL A 151 -15.44 -13.21 -5.30
C VAL A 151 -14.01 -12.70 -5.56
N LEU A 152 -13.34 -12.17 -4.54
CA LEU A 152 -11.96 -11.69 -4.65
C LEU A 152 -10.98 -12.80 -5.07
N VAL A 153 -11.10 -13.99 -4.47
CA VAL A 153 -10.21 -15.15 -4.68
C VAL A 153 -10.53 -15.92 -5.97
N HIS A 154 -11.76 -15.86 -6.48
CA HIS A 154 -12.12 -16.58 -7.72
C HIS A 154 -12.12 -15.68 -8.96
N SER A 155 -12.00 -14.36 -8.79
CA SER A 155 -11.87 -13.43 -9.91
C SER A 155 -10.63 -13.76 -10.76
N PRO A 156 -10.72 -13.70 -12.09
CA PRO A 156 -9.56 -13.88 -12.97
C PRO A 156 -8.55 -12.74 -12.83
N GLU A 157 -9.02 -11.56 -12.42
CA GLU A 157 -8.20 -10.35 -12.27
C GLU A 157 -8.43 -9.71 -10.90
N TRP A 158 -7.42 -8.99 -10.40
CA TRP A 158 -7.57 -8.20 -9.19
C TRP A 158 -8.61 -7.09 -9.39
N ASN A 159 -9.50 -6.95 -8.41
CA ASN A 159 -10.52 -5.91 -8.43
C ASN A 159 -10.47 -5.13 -7.10
N ALA A 160 -9.85 -3.94 -7.16
CA ALA A 160 -9.70 -3.07 -6.00
C ALA A 160 -11.04 -2.57 -5.45
N SER A 161 -12.07 -2.40 -6.30
CA SER A 161 -13.42 -2.01 -5.86
C SER A 161 -14.11 -3.13 -5.07
N VAL A 162 -13.94 -4.39 -5.48
CA VAL A 162 -14.42 -5.54 -4.68
C VAL A 162 -13.66 -5.62 -3.37
N PHE A 163 -12.35 -5.42 -3.36
CA PHE A 163 -11.59 -5.38 -2.12
C PHE A 163 -12.07 -4.23 -1.19
N THR A 164 -12.38 -3.07 -1.77
CA THR A 164 -12.97 -1.93 -1.06
C THR A 164 -14.30 -2.30 -0.40
N ASP A 165 -15.18 -3.02 -1.10
CA ASP A 165 -16.42 -3.53 -0.49
C ASP A 165 -16.16 -4.46 0.70
N VAL A 166 -15.10 -5.28 0.65
CA VAL A 166 -14.77 -6.20 1.75
C VAL A 166 -14.26 -5.42 2.95
N VAL A 167 -13.41 -4.42 2.72
CA VAL A 167 -12.91 -3.50 3.76
C VAL A 167 -14.06 -2.72 4.39
N GLU A 168 -14.93 -2.12 3.57
CA GLU A 168 -16.13 -1.41 4.02
C GLU A 168 -16.99 -2.29 4.92
N LEU A 169 -17.32 -3.50 4.46
CA LEU A 169 -18.12 -4.46 5.23
C LEU A 169 -17.44 -4.84 6.56
N GLN A 170 -16.13 -5.07 6.53
CA GLN A 170 -15.35 -5.42 7.72
C GLN A 170 -15.32 -4.28 8.75
N VAL A 171 -15.01 -3.06 8.32
CA VAL A 171 -14.84 -1.90 9.22
C VAL A 171 -16.18 -1.44 9.79
N THR A 172 -17.24 -1.41 8.97
CA THR A 172 -18.52 -0.78 9.36
C THR A 172 -19.48 -1.74 10.08
N LEU A 173 -19.46 -3.02 9.75
CA LEU A 173 -20.47 -3.98 10.20
C LEU A 173 -19.90 -5.22 10.88
N VAL A 174 -18.95 -5.90 10.24
CA VAL A 174 -18.58 -7.27 10.63
C VAL A 174 -17.59 -7.31 11.78
N GLN A 175 -16.55 -6.47 11.74
CA GLN A 175 -15.53 -6.33 12.79
C GLN A 175 -14.93 -7.67 13.26
N HIS A 176 -14.78 -8.64 12.35
CA HIS A 176 -14.24 -9.96 12.67
C HIS A 176 -12.72 -9.89 12.87
N PRO A 177 -12.17 -10.21 14.06
CA PRO A 177 -10.77 -9.92 14.39
C PRO A 177 -9.74 -10.61 13.49
N ILE A 178 -10.00 -11.86 13.09
CA ILE A 178 -9.08 -12.61 12.23
C ILE A 178 -9.16 -12.11 10.79
N ALA A 179 -10.35 -11.70 10.34
CA ALA A 179 -10.52 -11.18 8.99
C ALA A 179 -9.87 -9.80 8.85
N ASP A 180 -9.91 -8.97 9.90
CA ASP A 180 -9.15 -7.72 9.95
C ASP A 180 -7.67 -7.94 9.62
N ILE A 181 -7.04 -8.92 10.27
CA ILE A 181 -5.62 -9.27 10.03
C ILE A 181 -5.42 -9.67 8.56
N TRP A 182 -6.28 -10.52 8.00
CA TRP A 182 -6.17 -10.93 6.60
C TRP A 182 -6.27 -9.76 5.63
N LEU A 183 -7.27 -8.89 5.82
CA LEU A 183 -7.48 -7.74 4.95
C LEU A 183 -6.33 -6.73 5.05
N ARG A 184 -5.78 -6.51 6.25
CA ARG A 184 -4.59 -5.65 6.41
C ARG A 184 -3.37 -6.24 5.70
N HIS A 185 -3.21 -7.56 5.73
CA HIS A 185 -2.14 -8.21 4.98
C HIS A 185 -2.30 -8.06 3.47
N ILE A 186 -3.52 -8.21 2.95
CA ILE A 186 -3.84 -8.00 1.54
C ILE A 186 -3.58 -6.54 1.15
N GLN A 187 -4.04 -5.58 1.95
CA GLN A 187 -3.77 -4.15 1.73
C GLN A 187 -2.26 -3.89 1.70
N ARG A 188 -1.48 -4.45 2.63
CA ARG A 188 -0.02 -4.31 2.62
C ARG A 188 0.61 -4.92 1.35
N MET A 189 0.12 -6.07 0.87
CA MET A 189 0.61 -6.67 -0.38
C MET A 189 0.36 -5.75 -1.58
N GLU A 190 -0.87 -5.22 -1.70
CA GLU A 190 -1.27 -4.27 -2.74
C GLU A 190 -0.37 -3.02 -2.71
N MET A 191 -0.24 -2.38 -1.56
CA MET A 191 0.60 -1.20 -1.39
C MET A 191 2.08 -1.49 -1.68
N ARG A 192 2.60 -2.67 -1.29
CA ARG A 192 4.00 -3.03 -1.52
C ARG A 192 4.30 -3.21 -3.01
N LEU A 193 3.41 -3.88 -3.74
CA LEU A 193 3.57 -4.06 -5.19
C LEU A 193 3.45 -2.73 -5.93
N LEU A 194 2.49 -1.89 -5.55
CA LEU A 194 2.32 -0.56 -6.14
C LEU A 194 3.56 0.32 -5.89
N TRP A 195 4.10 0.30 -4.67
CA TRP A 195 5.31 1.04 -4.35
C TRP A 195 6.54 0.53 -5.10
N GLN A 196 6.71 -0.80 -5.19
CA GLN A 196 7.81 -1.40 -5.97
C GLN A 196 7.71 -1.05 -7.45
N TYR A 197 6.51 -1.09 -8.02
CA TYR A 197 6.27 -0.67 -9.39
C TYR A 197 6.67 0.80 -9.59
N ALA A 198 6.15 1.72 -8.76
CA ALA A 198 6.50 3.12 -8.83
C ALA A 198 8.02 3.33 -8.70
N TYR A 199 8.67 2.63 -7.77
CA TYR A 199 10.11 2.76 -7.54
C TYR A 199 10.98 2.21 -8.69
N MET A 200 10.48 1.19 -9.42
CA MET A 200 11.14 0.72 -10.64
C MET A 200 10.97 1.73 -11.78
N GLN A 201 9.76 2.27 -11.97
CA GLN A 201 9.50 3.30 -12.99
C GLN A 201 10.28 4.59 -12.69
N SER A 202 10.50 4.89 -11.41
CA SER A 202 11.25 6.08 -11.01
C SER A 202 12.76 6.00 -11.32
N GLY A 203 13.27 4.87 -11.80
CA GLY A 203 14.72 4.65 -12.00
C GLY A 203 15.45 4.15 -10.75
N GLY A 204 14.77 4.02 -9.61
CA GLY A 204 15.38 3.59 -8.35
C GLY A 204 15.80 2.11 -8.29
N GLY A 205 15.38 1.30 -9.26
CA GLY A 205 15.77 -0.11 -9.41
C GLY A 205 17.10 -0.35 -10.13
N GLN A 206 17.74 0.70 -10.68
CA GLN A 206 19.03 0.62 -11.36
C GLN A 206 20.23 0.82 -10.41
#